data_AF-A0A3G8ZBP2-F1
#
_entry.id   AF-A0A3G8ZBP2-F1
#
_cell.length_a   1.000
_cell.length_b   1.000
_cell.length_c   1.000
_cell.angle_alpha   90.00
_cell.angle_beta   90.00
_cell.angle_gamma   90.00
#
_symmetry.space_group_name_H-M   'P 1'
#
loop_
_entity.id
_entity.type
_entity.pdbx_description
1 polymer ?
#
loop_
_entity_poly.entity_id
_entity_poly.type
_entity_poly.pdbx_seq_one_letter_code
_entity_poly.pdbx_strand_id
1 'polypeptide(L)'
;MLCKVSDKAFDDKDWAFEIKWDGYRAIADMSKDELRLYSRNGIDFSQKFKKITHSLNLQEHPMILDGEIVAYDDKGKPNFQWLQRIGDHPNLALTFQVFDLLWLNGHSTENLSYLQRKELLKDALIENEIIKYSDHILEKGKDFFQAAKDMGLEGIVAKKTDSLYKENLRSSEWLKIKIHKSDEAVICGFTEPKGSRKKFGALILGKYLNGEMVFCGHTGGGFNDKSLSDIYDKMQPLITKNSVFKITPKTNTKATWIKPELVAEIKFSELTEDNIYRHPIFLRLRDDIDSKDVKFNSENSSKNENMKKIEPKKRMGKDDVLKKIGKQELKLTNQNKIYFPEDDITKGDVIDFYQSISKYILPHLKDRPQSMNRYPNGIKGLSFFQKDAAEETPEWIETQKVFSESSDKYINYIICNDKETLAYLNNLGCIELNIWTSKIKKADNPDYLVLDLDPSEKNSFEDVIETAQAVKEVLDLAGVGGYPKTSGSSGIHVYIPMNAKYSYDQVKNFGHLLMQMVQKKLPDLTTLERSLQKRDKNKIYLDYLQNRRGQTLASVYSLRPKNGVPVSMPLEWKEVKNGLKPTDFNIHNSLDRLKEKGDIFKPILGKGIDMLKAIKKLEE
;
A
#
# COMPACT_ATOMS: atom_id res chain seq x y z
N MET A 1 -14.48 28.43 -11.62
CA MET A 1 -15.18 27.22 -11.13
C MET A 1 -14.30 26.34 -10.24
N LEU A 2 -14.86 25.68 -9.21
CA LEU A 2 -14.14 24.82 -8.26
C LEU A 2 -14.78 23.44 -8.14
N CYS A 3 -13.94 22.42 -7.95
CA CYS A 3 -14.40 21.03 -7.85
C CYS A 3 -14.93 20.67 -6.45
N LYS A 4 -16.03 19.92 -6.38
CA LYS A 4 -16.36 19.07 -5.22
C LYS A 4 -15.55 17.78 -5.25
N VAL A 5 -15.46 17.06 -4.12
CA VAL A 5 -14.77 15.77 -4.03
C VAL A 5 -15.75 14.65 -4.38
N SER A 6 -15.29 13.65 -5.12
CA SER A 6 -15.98 12.37 -5.31
C SER A 6 -15.08 11.23 -4.86
N ASP A 7 -15.65 10.25 -4.15
CA ASP A 7 -14.93 9.13 -3.56
C ASP A 7 -14.66 7.99 -4.56
N LYS A 8 -15.36 7.95 -5.69
CA LYS A 8 -15.25 6.88 -6.69
C LYS A 8 -15.23 7.44 -8.10
N ALA A 9 -14.39 6.86 -8.95
CA ALA A 9 -14.45 7.05 -10.39
C ALA A 9 -15.70 6.36 -10.96
N PHE A 10 -16.26 6.93 -12.01
CA PHE A 10 -17.50 6.49 -12.64
C PHE A 10 -17.43 6.68 -14.15
N ASP A 11 -18.30 5.97 -14.87
CA ASP A 11 -18.51 6.19 -16.29
C ASP A 11 -19.89 6.81 -16.47
N ASP A 12 -19.99 7.86 -17.29
CA ASP A 12 -21.24 8.56 -17.54
C ASP A 12 -21.13 9.41 -18.83
N LYS A 13 -22.08 9.24 -19.74
CA LYS A 13 -22.12 9.89 -21.06
C LYS A 13 -22.18 11.42 -21.00
N ASP A 14 -22.71 11.98 -19.91
CA ASP A 14 -22.86 13.43 -19.77
C ASP A 14 -21.58 14.09 -19.20
N TRP A 15 -20.49 13.31 -19.03
CA TRP A 15 -19.26 13.74 -18.38
C TRP A 15 -18.02 13.58 -19.25
N ALA A 16 -17.13 14.56 -19.11
CA ALA A 16 -15.78 14.54 -19.62
C ALA A 16 -14.79 14.38 -18.45
N PHE A 17 -13.71 13.65 -18.68
CA PHE A 17 -12.70 13.35 -17.67
C PHE A 17 -11.33 13.86 -18.12
N GLU A 18 -10.66 14.62 -17.25
CA GLU A 18 -9.34 15.22 -17.48
C GLU A 18 -8.35 14.81 -16.38
N ILE A 19 -7.05 14.87 -16.66
CA ILE A 19 -6.02 14.62 -15.64
C ILE A 19 -6.16 15.67 -14.54
N LYS A 20 -6.13 15.22 -13.28
CA LYS A 20 -5.96 16.15 -12.16
C LYS A 20 -4.47 16.42 -12.00
N TRP A 21 -4.05 17.57 -12.51
CA TRP A 21 -2.68 18.05 -12.37
C TRP A 21 -2.41 18.51 -10.93
N ASP A 22 -1.21 18.21 -10.45
CA ASP A 22 -0.70 18.60 -9.12
C ASP A 22 0.27 19.78 -9.29
N GLY A 23 -0.27 21.00 -9.23
CA GLY A 23 0.46 22.21 -9.62
C GLY A 23 -0.01 23.49 -8.91
N TYR A 24 0.28 24.63 -9.53
CA TYR A 24 -0.36 25.90 -9.17
C TYR A 24 -1.37 26.34 -10.23
N ARG A 25 -2.64 26.40 -9.85
CA ARG A 25 -3.69 26.98 -10.70
C ARG A 25 -3.41 28.45 -10.99
N ALA A 26 -3.41 28.80 -12.27
CA ALA A 26 -3.15 30.15 -12.74
C ALA A 26 -4.15 30.56 -13.82
N ILE A 27 -4.50 31.84 -13.80
CA ILE A 27 -5.23 32.51 -14.85
C ILE A 27 -4.22 33.32 -15.66
N ALA A 28 -4.20 33.09 -16.96
CA ALA A 28 -3.46 33.92 -17.89
C ALA A 28 -4.45 34.85 -18.59
N ASP A 29 -4.36 36.14 -18.26
CA ASP A 29 -5.17 37.19 -18.86
C ASP A 29 -4.34 37.92 -19.92
N MET A 30 -4.73 37.73 -21.17
CA MET A 30 -4.20 38.38 -22.36
C MET A 30 -5.32 39.18 -23.06
N SER A 31 -6.39 39.52 -22.34
CA SER A 31 -7.49 40.32 -22.90
C SER A 31 -7.13 41.80 -23.08
N LYS A 32 -6.04 42.24 -22.45
CA LYS A 32 -5.50 43.60 -22.49
C LYS A 32 -4.07 43.59 -23.03
N ASP A 33 -3.55 44.76 -23.36
CA ASP A 33 -2.19 44.92 -23.92
C ASP A 33 -1.07 44.38 -23.01
N GLU A 34 -1.29 44.34 -21.70
CA GLU A 34 -0.35 43.79 -20.73
C GLU A 34 -0.79 42.38 -20.28
N LEU A 35 0.01 41.37 -20.64
CA LEU A 35 -0.18 40.01 -20.17
C LEU A 35 -0.03 39.92 -18.65
N ARG A 36 -1.02 39.30 -18.00
CA ARG A 36 -0.99 39.02 -16.56
C ARG A 36 -1.15 37.54 -16.32
N LEU A 37 -0.18 36.95 -15.62
CA LEU A 37 -0.30 35.60 -15.08
C LEU A 37 -0.49 35.72 -13.58
N TYR A 38 -1.63 35.28 -13.06
CA TYR A 38 -1.92 35.35 -11.63
C TYR A 38 -2.54 34.06 -11.13
N SER A 39 -2.28 33.71 -9.87
CA SER A 39 -3.01 32.66 -9.20
C SER A 39 -4.50 32.97 -9.21
N ARG A 40 -5.35 31.95 -9.03
CA ARG A 40 -6.79 32.14 -8.84
C ARG A 40 -7.17 33.19 -7.77
N ASN A 41 -6.33 33.40 -6.76
CA ASN A 41 -6.60 34.38 -5.69
C ASN A 41 -5.98 35.76 -5.97
N GLY A 42 -5.54 36.04 -7.21
CA GLY A 42 -5.01 37.34 -7.62
C GLY A 42 -3.52 37.57 -7.35
N ILE A 43 -2.81 36.60 -6.77
CA ILE A 43 -1.34 36.71 -6.58
C ILE A 43 -0.64 36.70 -7.93
N ASP A 44 0.17 37.71 -8.21
CA ASP A 44 0.96 37.80 -9.44
C ASP A 44 2.02 36.70 -9.51
N PHE A 45 1.97 35.95 -10.60
CA PHE A 45 2.84 34.83 -10.95
C PHE A 45 3.82 35.18 -12.07
N SER A 46 3.71 36.36 -12.67
CA SER A 46 4.43 36.76 -13.87
C SER A 46 5.95 36.76 -13.67
N GLN A 47 6.44 37.28 -12.54
CA GLN A 47 7.87 37.28 -12.22
C GLN A 47 8.41 35.89 -11.83
N LYS A 48 7.58 35.06 -11.20
CA LYS A 48 7.97 33.74 -10.72
C LYS A 48 8.05 32.72 -11.85
N PHE A 49 7.20 32.86 -12.86
CA PHE A 49 7.07 31.91 -13.98
C PHE A 49 7.33 32.58 -15.34
N LYS A 50 8.45 33.32 -15.45
CA LYS A 50 8.82 34.08 -16.66
C LYS A 50 8.81 33.26 -17.95
N LYS A 51 9.20 31.99 -17.87
CA LYS A 51 9.17 31.06 -19.02
C LYS A 51 7.75 30.91 -19.57
N ILE A 52 6.76 30.80 -18.67
CA ILE A 52 5.35 30.66 -19.04
C ILE A 52 4.82 31.97 -19.63
N THR A 53 5.08 33.11 -18.98
CA THR A 53 4.64 34.41 -19.53
C THR A 53 5.27 34.70 -20.89
N HIS A 54 6.54 34.34 -21.10
CA HIS A 54 7.20 34.50 -22.39
C HIS A 54 6.58 33.62 -23.47
N SER A 55 6.28 32.35 -23.15
CA SER A 55 5.62 31.43 -24.10
C SER A 55 4.16 31.80 -24.38
N LEU A 56 3.47 32.46 -23.45
CA LEU A 56 2.11 32.95 -23.67
C LEU A 56 2.07 34.18 -24.60
N ASN A 57 3.15 34.96 -24.73
CA ASN A 57 3.22 36.06 -25.71
C ASN A 57 3.19 35.58 -27.17
N LEU A 58 3.31 34.27 -27.41
CA LEU A 58 3.21 33.67 -28.75
C LEU A 58 1.76 33.39 -29.16
N GLN A 59 0.77 33.63 -28.29
CA GLN A 59 -0.64 33.47 -28.66
C GLN A 59 -1.06 34.61 -29.59
N GLU A 60 -1.85 34.28 -30.62
CA GLU A 60 -2.31 35.25 -31.63
C GLU A 60 -3.60 35.99 -31.23
N HIS A 61 -4.39 35.40 -30.34
CA HIS A 61 -5.68 35.96 -29.94
C HIS A 61 -5.63 36.53 -28.52
N PRO A 62 -6.27 37.68 -28.25
CA PRO A 62 -6.53 38.10 -26.90
C PRO A 62 -7.51 37.13 -26.25
N MET A 63 -7.14 36.58 -25.09
CA MET A 63 -7.88 35.52 -24.41
C MET A 63 -7.66 35.54 -22.89
N ILE A 64 -8.57 34.92 -22.14
CA ILE A 64 -8.39 34.61 -20.72
C ILE A 64 -8.43 33.09 -20.55
N LEU A 65 -7.33 32.52 -20.08
CA LEU A 65 -7.13 31.07 -19.94
C LEU A 65 -7.10 30.65 -18.48
N ASP A 66 -7.69 29.50 -18.19
CA ASP A 66 -7.61 28.83 -16.89
C ASP A 66 -6.82 27.53 -17.03
N GLY A 67 -5.78 27.39 -16.23
CA GLY A 67 -4.87 26.27 -16.34
C GLY A 67 -4.11 25.97 -15.05
N GLU A 68 -3.28 24.94 -15.11
CA GLU A 68 -2.43 24.50 -14.00
C GLU A 68 -0.96 24.56 -14.42
N ILE A 69 -0.11 25.21 -13.63
CA ILE A 69 1.34 25.21 -13.83
C ILE A 69 1.92 23.96 -13.16
N VAL A 70 2.56 23.08 -13.94
CA VAL A 70 3.08 21.78 -13.53
C VAL A 70 4.60 21.73 -13.76
N ALA A 71 5.35 21.19 -12.79
CA ALA A 71 6.78 20.88 -12.96
C ALA A 71 6.98 19.39 -13.19
N TYR A 72 7.94 19.04 -14.04
CA TYR A 72 8.32 17.66 -14.35
C TYR A 72 9.75 17.38 -13.88
N ASP A 73 10.00 16.12 -13.48
CA ASP A 73 11.34 15.63 -13.20
C ASP A 73 12.08 15.20 -14.50
N ASP A 74 13.35 14.81 -14.36
CA ASP A 74 14.21 14.37 -15.48
C ASP A 74 13.71 13.10 -16.20
N LYS A 75 12.68 12.44 -15.65
CA LYS A 75 12.02 11.26 -16.24
C LYS A 75 10.65 11.61 -16.84
N GLY A 76 10.31 12.90 -16.91
CA GLY A 76 9.05 13.40 -17.46
C GLY A 76 7.83 13.15 -16.56
N LYS A 77 8.01 12.92 -15.25
CA LYS A 77 6.90 12.74 -14.31
C LYS A 77 6.53 14.04 -13.59
N PRO A 78 5.24 14.37 -13.46
CA PRO A 78 4.80 15.51 -12.66
C PRO A 78 5.27 15.41 -11.22
N ASN A 79 5.83 16.50 -10.68
CA ASN A 79 6.32 16.52 -9.31
C ASN A 79 6.14 17.90 -8.65
N PHE A 80 5.09 18.02 -7.85
CA PHE A 80 4.72 19.25 -7.15
C PHE A 80 5.82 19.82 -6.24
N GLN A 81 6.67 18.97 -5.64
CA GLN A 81 7.72 19.43 -4.73
C GLN A 81 8.76 20.32 -5.44
N TRP A 82 8.93 20.16 -6.75
CA TRP A 82 9.84 20.99 -7.52
C TRP A 82 9.30 22.41 -7.76
N LEU A 83 7.97 22.58 -7.86
CA LEU A 83 7.34 23.90 -7.95
C LEU A 83 7.58 24.76 -6.69
N GLN A 84 7.79 24.12 -5.54
CA GLN A 84 8.16 24.81 -4.29
C GLN A 84 9.62 25.27 -4.26
N ARG A 85 10.50 24.61 -5.04
CA ARG A 85 11.94 24.88 -5.11
C ARG A 85 12.37 25.57 -6.40
N ILE A 86 11.43 26.15 -7.14
CA ILE A 86 11.70 26.78 -8.44
C ILE A 86 12.72 27.92 -8.37
N GLY A 87 12.82 28.61 -7.23
CA GLY A 87 13.85 29.62 -6.98
C GLY A 87 15.27 29.04 -6.87
N ASP A 88 15.39 27.80 -6.41
CA ASP A 88 16.68 27.10 -6.24
C ASP A 88 17.08 26.34 -7.52
N HIS A 89 16.13 26.12 -8.44
CA HIS A 89 16.31 25.39 -9.69
C HIS A 89 15.61 26.10 -10.87
N PRO A 90 16.17 27.19 -11.41
CA PRO A 90 15.55 27.99 -12.47
C PRO A 90 15.38 27.24 -13.81
N ASN A 91 16.10 26.13 -13.99
CA ASN A 91 16.09 25.32 -15.21
C ASN A 91 15.04 24.20 -15.23
N LEU A 92 14.13 24.17 -14.25
CA LEU A 92 13.06 23.18 -14.22
C LEU A 92 12.21 23.17 -15.50
N ALA A 93 11.85 21.97 -15.93
CA ALA A 93 10.85 21.75 -16.98
C ALA A 93 9.47 22.08 -16.42
N LEU A 94 8.82 23.10 -17.01
CA LEU A 94 7.52 23.60 -16.59
C LEU A 94 6.56 23.56 -17.78
N THR A 95 5.32 23.21 -17.49
CA THR A 95 4.23 23.28 -18.46
C THR A 95 3.01 23.95 -17.83
N PHE A 96 2.38 24.86 -18.56
CA PHE A 96 1.06 25.38 -18.25
C PHE A 96 0.02 24.53 -18.99
N GLN A 97 -0.67 23.68 -18.24
CA GLN A 97 -1.72 22.80 -18.73
C GLN A 97 -3.05 23.56 -18.75
N VAL A 98 -3.46 24.03 -19.92
CA VAL A 98 -4.63 24.88 -20.11
C VAL A 98 -5.87 24.01 -20.28
N PHE A 99 -6.85 24.14 -19.39
CA PHE A 99 -8.02 23.27 -19.37
C PHE A 99 -9.35 24.01 -19.61
N ASP A 100 -9.39 25.34 -19.56
CA ASP A 100 -10.59 26.11 -19.89
C ASP A 100 -10.25 27.47 -20.52
N LEU A 101 -11.20 28.01 -21.29
CA LEU A 101 -11.15 29.31 -21.96
C LEU A 101 -12.31 30.14 -21.44
N LEU A 102 -12.03 31.27 -20.78
CA LEU A 102 -13.02 32.11 -20.09
C LEU A 102 -13.45 33.33 -20.92
N TRP A 103 -12.59 33.75 -21.84
CA TRP A 103 -12.82 34.89 -22.71
C TRP A 103 -11.97 34.77 -23.97
N LEU A 104 -12.51 35.18 -25.11
CA LEU A 104 -11.81 35.18 -26.40
C LEU A 104 -12.30 36.34 -27.26
N ASN A 105 -11.38 37.12 -27.85
CA ASN A 105 -11.66 38.12 -28.89
C ASN A 105 -12.83 39.08 -28.58
N GLY A 106 -12.88 39.63 -27.37
CA GLY A 106 -13.94 40.59 -26.98
C GLY A 106 -15.09 39.98 -26.19
N HIS A 107 -15.22 38.64 -26.19
CA HIS A 107 -16.42 37.96 -25.71
C HIS A 107 -16.13 36.98 -24.57
N SER A 108 -16.97 37.02 -23.54
CA SER A 108 -16.97 36.00 -22.49
C SER A 108 -17.50 34.68 -23.03
N THR A 109 -16.81 33.60 -22.73
CA THR A 109 -17.21 32.24 -23.08
C THR A 109 -17.87 31.51 -21.90
N GLU A 110 -17.96 32.14 -20.72
CA GLU A 110 -18.40 31.48 -19.48
C GLU A 110 -19.84 30.92 -19.55
N ASN A 111 -20.69 31.52 -20.39
CA ASN A 111 -22.06 31.09 -20.63
C ASN A 111 -22.21 29.99 -21.70
N LEU A 112 -21.09 29.54 -22.30
CA LEU A 112 -21.06 28.37 -23.18
C LEU A 112 -20.92 27.09 -22.34
N SER A 113 -21.39 25.97 -22.89
CA SER A 113 -21.14 24.65 -22.28
C SER A 113 -19.65 24.34 -22.21
N TYR A 114 -19.26 23.46 -21.30
CA TYR A 114 -17.87 23.05 -21.13
C TYR A 114 -17.26 22.52 -22.45
N LEU A 115 -17.97 21.66 -23.19
CA LEU A 115 -17.44 21.15 -24.47
C LEU A 115 -17.24 22.25 -25.52
N GLN A 116 -18.17 23.20 -25.62
CA GLN A 116 -18.01 24.34 -26.54
C GLN A 116 -16.79 25.20 -26.19
N ARG A 117 -16.52 25.42 -24.89
CA ARG A 117 -15.32 26.13 -24.46
C ARG A 117 -14.05 25.34 -24.78
N LYS A 118 -14.07 24.00 -24.66
CA LYS A 118 -12.95 23.12 -25.03
C LYS A 118 -12.67 23.13 -26.52
N GLU A 119 -13.69 23.12 -27.36
CA GLU A 119 -13.57 23.24 -28.82
C GLU A 119 -12.93 24.59 -29.19
N LEU A 120 -13.47 25.70 -28.69
CA LEU A 120 -12.90 27.03 -28.92
C LEU A 120 -11.46 27.15 -28.40
N LEU A 121 -11.18 26.59 -27.23
CA LEU A 121 -9.82 26.56 -26.67
C LEU A 121 -8.86 25.79 -27.57
N LYS A 122 -9.27 24.64 -28.09
CA LYS A 122 -8.44 23.81 -28.96
C LYS A 122 -8.09 24.51 -30.27
N ASP A 123 -9.03 25.27 -30.82
CA ASP A 123 -8.82 26.01 -32.06
C ASP A 123 -8.00 27.30 -31.84
N ALA A 124 -8.20 27.99 -30.71
CA ALA A 124 -7.56 29.28 -30.43
C ALA A 124 -6.17 29.18 -29.77
N LEU A 125 -5.88 28.09 -29.05
CA LEU A 125 -4.63 27.93 -28.30
C LEU A 125 -3.50 27.42 -29.19
N ILE A 126 -2.42 28.20 -29.28
CA ILE A 126 -1.18 27.79 -29.93
C ILE A 126 -0.33 27.01 -28.92
N GLU A 127 -0.29 25.69 -29.07
CA GLU A 127 0.54 24.82 -28.24
C GLU A 127 2.03 24.98 -28.54
N ASN A 128 2.86 24.90 -27.50
CA ASN A 128 4.31 24.83 -27.60
C ASN A 128 4.87 23.87 -26.53
N GLU A 129 6.18 23.86 -26.27
CA GLU A 129 6.77 22.97 -25.25
C GLU A 129 6.32 23.32 -23.82
N ILE A 130 5.95 24.58 -23.58
CA ILE A 130 5.59 25.10 -22.25
C ILE A 130 4.08 25.29 -22.11
N ILE A 131 3.35 25.65 -23.16
CA ILE A 131 1.89 25.84 -23.14
C ILE A 131 1.24 24.65 -23.82
N LYS A 132 0.42 23.90 -23.08
CA LYS A 132 -0.23 22.68 -23.57
C LYS A 132 -1.72 22.71 -23.33
N TYR A 133 -2.48 22.23 -24.31
CA TYR A 133 -3.89 21.95 -24.14
C TYR A 133 -4.05 20.70 -23.27
N SER A 134 -4.80 20.82 -22.18
CA SER A 134 -5.13 19.67 -21.33
C SER A 134 -6.26 18.89 -21.96
N ASP A 135 -5.98 17.71 -22.49
CA ASP A 135 -7.00 16.92 -23.18
C ASP A 135 -7.99 16.24 -22.22
N HIS A 136 -9.11 15.79 -22.77
CA HIS A 136 -10.18 15.12 -22.05
C HIS A 136 -10.65 13.87 -22.79
N ILE A 137 -11.26 12.95 -22.06
CA ILE A 137 -12.01 11.84 -22.66
C ILE A 137 -13.48 11.91 -22.26
N LEU A 138 -14.36 11.46 -23.14
CA LEU A 138 -15.79 11.36 -22.86
C LEU A 138 -16.12 10.00 -22.24
N GLU A 139 -17.10 10.00 -21.35
CA GLU A 139 -17.79 8.83 -20.80
C GLU A 139 -16.96 7.91 -19.90
N LYS A 140 -15.74 7.52 -20.28
CA LYS A 140 -14.98 6.40 -19.70
C LYS A 140 -14.12 6.78 -18.49
N GLY A 141 -14.72 7.42 -17.49
CA GLY A 141 -13.98 7.91 -16.33
C GLY A 141 -13.30 6.84 -15.47
N LYS A 142 -13.81 5.59 -15.44
CA LYS A 142 -13.16 4.50 -14.70
C LYS A 142 -11.86 4.06 -15.36
N ASP A 143 -11.88 3.85 -16.67
CA ASP A 143 -10.69 3.46 -17.44
C ASP A 143 -9.63 4.55 -17.37
N PHE A 144 -10.06 5.81 -17.48
CA PHE A 144 -9.17 6.97 -17.36
C PHE A 144 -8.55 7.10 -15.97
N PHE A 145 -9.34 6.90 -14.92
CA PHE A 145 -8.83 6.88 -13.54
C PHE A 145 -7.78 5.79 -13.34
N GLN A 146 -8.01 4.60 -13.91
CA GLN A 146 -7.07 3.50 -13.84
C GLN A 146 -5.78 3.81 -14.60
N ALA A 147 -5.86 4.41 -15.79
CA ALA A 147 -4.68 4.87 -16.53
C ALA A 147 -3.89 5.94 -15.76
N ALA A 148 -4.59 6.93 -15.17
CA ALA A 148 -3.96 7.96 -14.34
C ALA A 148 -3.25 7.36 -13.12
N LYS A 149 -3.85 6.32 -12.52
CA LYS A 149 -3.26 5.55 -11.41
C LYS A 149 -2.02 4.77 -11.84
N ASP A 150 -2.05 4.11 -12.99
CA ASP A 150 -0.92 3.33 -13.53
C ASP A 150 0.27 4.23 -13.88
N MET A 151 -0.01 5.48 -14.30
CA MET A 151 0.99 6.52 -14.55
C MET A 151 1.50 7.19 -13.26
N GLY A 152 0.86 6.94 -12.11
CA GLY A 152 1.22 7.52 -10.82
C GLY A 152 0.86 9.00 -10.67
N LEU A 153 -0.21 9.44 -11.33
CA LEU A 153 -0.72 10.82 -11.28
C LEU A 153 -1.53 11.07 -9.99
N GLU A 154 -1.95 12.31 -9.75
CA GLU A 154 -2.65 12.70 -8.51
C GLU A 154 -4.14 12.35 -8.51
N GLY A 155 -4.76 12.29 -9.69
CA GLY A 155 -6.15 11.88 -9.85
C GLY A 155 -6.72 12.30 -11.19
N ILE A 156 -8.05 12.37 -11.25
CA ILE A 156 -8.78 12.90 -12.41
C ILE A 156 -9.80 13.96 -11.96
N VAL A 157 -10.22 14.80 -12.89
CA VAL A 157 -11.33 15.73 -12.74
C VAL A 157 -12.43 15.31 -13.71
N ALA A 158 -13.63 15.05 -13.20
CA ALA A 158 -14.82 14.87 -14.01
C ALA A 158 -15.55 16.21 -14.14
N LYS A 159 -15.87 16.64 -15.35
CA LYS A 159 -16.59 17.86 -15.65
C LYS A 159 -17.83 17.52 -16.47
N LYS A 160 -18.99 18.02 -16.04
CA LYS A 160 -20.23 17.81 -16.78
C LYS A 160 -20.16 18.57 -18.10
N THR A 161 -20.45 17.88 -19.19
CA THR A 161 -20.23 18.36 -20.57
C THR A 161 -21.02 19.62 -20.91
N ASP A 162 -22.21 19.78 -20.32
CA ASP A 162 -23.13 20.91 -20.46
C ASP A 162 -22.87 22.05 -19.45
N SER A 163 -21.88 21.92 -18.55
CA SER A 163 -21.69 22.88 -17.46
C SER A 163 -21.18 24.25 -17.92
N LEU A 164 -21.82 25.31 -17.43
CA LEU A 164 -21.38 26.69 -17.60
C LEU A 164 -20.23 27.01 -16.64
N TYR A 165 -19.34 27.92 -17.02
CA TYR A 165 -18.29 28.37 -16.12
C TYR A 165 -18.84 29.39 -15.13
N LYS A 166 -18.65 29.14 -13.84
CA LYS A 166 -19.00 30.08 -12.77
C LYS A 166 -17.75 30.40 -11.97
N GLU A 167 -17.37 31.67 -11.96
CA GLU A 167 -16.20 32.12 -11.23
C GLU A 167 -16.35 31.83 -9.73
N ASN A 168 -15.29 31.33 -9.10
CA ASN A 168 -15.19 31.03 -7.65
C ASN A 168 -16.30 30.14 -7.02
N LEU A 169 -17.23 29.58 -7.80
CA LEU A 169 -18.26 28.69 -7.30
C LEU A 169 -17.76 27.25 -7.22
N ARG A 170 -17.99 26.59 -6.06
CA ARG A 170 -17.78 25.15 -5.89
C ARG A 170 -19.01 24.39 -6.38
N SER A 171 -18.90 23.72 -7.52
CA SER A 171 -20.01 23.02 -8.18
C SER A 171 -19.90 21.51 -8.03
N SER A 172 -21.05 20.83 -8.02
CA SER A 172 -21.13 19.38 -8.22
C SER A 172 -20.95 18.98 -9.68
N GLU A 173 -20.96 19.93 -10.63
CA GLU A 173 -20.72 19.69 -12.05
C GLU A 173 -19.22 19.50 -12.35
N TRP A 174 -18.34 19.85 -11.42
CA TRP A 174 -16.91 19.58 -11.47
C TRP A 174 -16.53 18.75 -10.25
N LEU A 175 -16.06 17.53 -10.44
CA LEU A 175 -15.72 16.59 -9.39
C LEU A 175 -14.25 16.20 -9.49
N LYS A 176 -13.50 16.40 -8.41
CA LYS A 176 -12.14 15.86 -8.30
C LYS A 176 -12.21 14.49 -7.65
N ILE A 177 -11.60 13.51 -8.32
CA ILE A 177 -11.47 12.13 -7.86
C ILE A 177 -9.97 11.92 -7.64
N LYS A 178 -9.54 12.05 -6.39
CA LYS A 178 -8.13 11.96 -6.02
C LYS A 178 -7.71 10.52 -5.83
N ILE A 179 -6.46 10.21 -6.18
CA ILE A 179 -5.83 8.92 -5.88
C ILE A 179 -5.42 8.84 -4.39
N HIS A 180 -5.25 9.99 -3.69
CA HIS A 180 -4.86 10.09 -2.26
C HIS A 180 -5.73 11.07 -1.44
N LYS A 181 -5.86 10.88 -0.10
CA LYS A 181 -6.70 11.69 0.82
C LYS A 181 -5.86 12.75 1.58
N SER A 182 -6.48 13.86 2.03
CA SER A 182 -5.83 14.95 2.81
C SER A 182 -6.77 15.57 3.84
N ASP A 183 -6.26 15.98 5.00
CA ASP A 183 -7.03 16.52 6.16
C ASP A 183 -6.10 17.39 7.06
N GLU A 184 -6.69 18.17 7.97
CA GLU A 184 -6.00 19.01 8.94
C GLU A 184 -5.86 18.32 10.32
N ALA A 185 -4.74 18.58 10.99
CA ALA A 185 -4.48 18.11 12.34
C ALA A 185 -3.69 19.15 13.14
N VAL A 186 -3.98 19.25 14.45
CA VAL A 186 -3.27 20.12 15.38
C VAL A 186 -1.94 19.48 15.79
N ILE A 187 -0.87 20.26 15.82
CA ILE A 187 0.43 19.83 16.32
C ILE A 187 0.40 19.95 17.85
N CYS A 188 0.50 18.82 18.53
CA CYS A 188 0.44 18.72 19.99
C CYS A 188 1.80 18.44 20.64
N GLY A 189 2.83 18.19 19.82
CA GLY A 189 4.19 17.99 20.26
C GLY A 189 5.09 17.52 19.13
N PHE A 190 6.34 17.26 19.46
CA PHE A 190 7.30 16.67 18.53
C PHE A 190 8.22 15.71 19.25
N THR A 191 8.78 14.76 18.52
CA THR A 191 9.71 13.76 19.07
C THR A 191 11.16 14.19 18.82
N GLU A 192 12.10 13.75 19.65
CA GLU A 192 13.53 13.99 19.42
C GLU A 192 14.01 13.43 18.06
N PRO A 193 14.94 14.13 17.37
CA PRO A 193 15.49 13.68 16.10
C PRO A 193 16.37 12.42 16.26
N LYS A 194 16.52 11.64 15.18
CA LYS A 194 17.37 10.44 15.10
C LYS A 194 18.20 10.43 13.82
N GLY A 195 19.40 9.85 13.86
CA GLY A 195 20.30 9.75 12.71
C GLY A 195 20.84 11.11 12.25
N SER A 196 20.82 11.37 10.93
CA SER A 196 21.27 12.64 10.33
C SER A 196 20.26 13.79 10.50
N ARG A 197 19.04 13.51 10.99
CA ARG A 197 17.97 14.49 11.18
C ARG A 197 18.35 15.48 12.29
N LYS A 198 18.10 16.77 12.07
CA LYS A 198 18.31 17.84 13.06
C LYS A 198 16.96 18.39 13.54
N LYS A 199 16.95 19.05 14.70
CA LYS A 199 15.79 19.72 15.33
C LYS A 199 14.72 18.78 15.93
N PHE A 200 13.94 18.07 15.10
CA PHE A 200 12.92 17.12 15.58
C PHE A 200 12.77 15.90 14.65
N GLY A 201 12.26 14.79 15.19
CA GLY A 201 12.05 13.52 14.48
C GLY A 201 10.71 13.46 13.75
N ALA A 202 9.60 13.60 14.49
CA ALA A 202 8.25 13.61 13.95
C ALA A 202 7.35 14.59 14.73
N LEU A 203 6.34 15.14 14.05
CA LEU A 203 5.25 15.86 14.71
C LEU A 203 4.25 14.87 15.29
N ILE A 204 3.71 15.20 16.46
CA ILE A 204 2.64 14.48 17.15
C ILE A 204 1.34 15.23 16.87
N LEU A 205 0.37 14.54 16.28
CA LEU A 205 -0.84 15.14 15.75
C LEU A 205 -2.05 14.82 16.65
N GLY A 206 -2.93 15.81 16.82
CA GLY A 206 -4.21 15.68 17.50
C GLY A 206 -5.35 16.36 16.75
N LYS A 207 -6.59 16.01 17.08
CA LYS A 207 -7.80 16.63 16.56
C LYS A 207 -8.87 16.60 17.64
N TYR A 208 -9.72 17.63 17.71
CA TYR A 208 -10.75 17.71 18.73
C TYR A 208 -11.92 16.77 18.43
N LEU A 209 -12.35 16.01 19.45
CA LEU A 209 -13.57 15.20 19.43
C LEU A 209 -14.37 15.51 20.69
N ASN A 210 -15.60 15.99 20.52
CA ASN A 210 -16.49 16.37 21.64
C ASN A 210 -15.83 17.33 22.66
N GLY A 211 -14.96 18.23 22.19
CA GLY A 211 -14.25 19.21 23.02
C GLY A 211 -12.96 18.68 23.68
N GLU A 212 -12.66 17.38 23.57
CA GLU A 212 -11.40 16.80 24.07
C GLU A 212 -10.38 16.65 22.92
N MET A 213 -9.09 16.89 23.19
CA MET A 213 -8.02 16.66 22.22
C MET A 213 -7.70 15.16 22.14
N VAL A 214 -7.90 14.57 20.96
CA VAL A 214 -7.65 13.15 20.69
C VAL A 214 -6.44 13.01 19.78
N PHE A 215 -5.53 12.11 20.14
CA PHE A 215 -4.36 11.79 19.33
C PHE A 215 -4.78 11.13 18.01
N CYS A 216 -4.27 11.64 16.89
CA CYS A 216 -4.66 11.18 15.55
C CYS A 216 -3.47 10.73 14.67
N GLY A 217 -2.24 10.70 15.19
CA GLY A 217 -1.09 10.09 14.51
C GLY A 217 0.23 10.84 14.65
N HIS A 218 1.28 10.37 13.95
CA HIS A 218 2.58 11.03 13.84
C HIS A 218 2.99 11.20 12.39
N THR A 219 3.59 12.34 12.06
CA THR A 219 4.21 12.54 10.73
C THR A 219 5.70 12.85 10.87
N GLY A 220 6.55 11.98 10.29
CA GLY A 220 8.02 12.16 10.21
C GLY A 220 8.52 12.50 8.79
N GLY A 221 7.62 12.54 7.81
CA GLY A 221 7.90 12.82 6.41
C GLY A 221 7.20 14.10 5.93
N GLY A 222 7.67 14.65 4.81
CA GLY A 222 7.16 15.90 4.25
C GLY A 222 7.97 17.15 4.64
N PHE A 223 9.16 16.96 5.23
CA PHE A 223 10.03 18.05 5.66
C PHE A 223 11.36 18.04 4.90
N ASN A 224 11.83 19.23 4.52
CA ASN A 224 13.23 19.51 4.16
C ASN A 224 13.93 20.28 5.30
N ASP A 225 15.25 20.48 5.22
CA ASP A 225 16.05 21.09 6.30
C ASP A 225 15.60 22.49 6.72
N LYS A 226 15.12 23.30 5.74
CA LYS A 226 14.56 24.62 5.99
C LYS A 226 13.24 24.54 6.75
N SER A 227 12.27 23.76 6.25
CA SER A 227 10.97 23.57 6.90
C SER A 227 11.08 22.92 8.29
N LEU A 228 12.06 22.04 8.50
CA LEU A 228 12.34 21.49 9.83
C LEU A 228 12.76 22.60 10.79
N SER A 229 13.61 23.52 10.34
CA SER A 229 14.07 24.63 11.18
C SER A 229 12.95 25.62 11.45
N ASP A 230 12.21 26.05 10.42
CA ASP A 230 11.12 27.03 10.53
C ASP A 230 9.99 26.53 11.46
N ILE A 231 9.60 25.26 11.33
CA ILE A 231 8.55 24.66 12.18
C ILE A 231 9.08 24.49 13.60
N TYR A 232 10.33 24.06 13.77
CA TYR A 232 10.93 23.93 15.10
C TYR A 232 10.94 25.27 15.85
N ASP A 233 11.35 26.35 15.18
CA ASP A 233 11.42 27.68 15.78
C ASP A 233 10.03 28.20 16.16
N LYS A 234 8.99 27.90 15.37
CA LYS A 234 7.58 28.16 15.73
C LYS A 234 7.10 27.33 16.93
N MET A 235 7.60 26.11 17.11
CA MET A 235 7.20 25.22 18.23
C MET A 235 7.90 25.57 19.56
N GLN A 236 9.10 26.14 19.52
CA GLN A 236 9.87 26.50 20.74
C GLN A 236 9.09 27.34 21.76
N PRO A 237 8.43 28.46 21.38
CA PRO A 237 7.71 29.29 22.36
C PRO A 237 6.46 28.60 22.94
N LEU A 238 6.02 27.49 22.33
CA LEU A 238 4.81 26.77 22.72
C LEU A 238 5.10 25.58 23.65
N ILE A 239 6.36 25.29 23.98
CA ILE A 239 6.72 24.14 24.80
C ILE A 239 6.06 24.20 26.18
N THR A 240 5.49 23.07 26.60
CA THR A 240 4.83 22.90 27.90
C THR A 240 5.30 21.61 28.58
N LYS A 241 5.11 21.53 29.90
CA LYS A 241 5.52 20.36 30.69
C LYS A 241 4.60 19.15 30.49
N ASN A 242 3.32 19.38 30.25
CA ASN A 242 2.29 18.35 30.26
C ASN A 242 1.69 18.15 28.87
N SER A 243 1.33 16.90 28.56
CA SER A 243 0.58 16.57 27.35
C SER A 243 -0.82 17.16 27.40
N VAL A 244 -1.33 17.65 26.26
CA VAL A 244 -2.72 18.08 26.12
C VAL A 244 -3.69 16.88 26.01
N PHE A 245 -3.16 15.70 25.68
CA PHE A 245 -3.98 14.49 25.55
C PHE A 245 -4.35 13.96 26.94
N LYS A 246 -5.62 13.59 27.12
CA LYS A 246 -6.11 12.92 28.34
C LYS A 246 -5.37 11.63 28.64
N ILE A 247 -5.01 10.89 27.57
CA ILE A 247 -4.12 9.74 27.62
C ILE A 247 -2.91 10.10 26.77
N THR A 248 -1.76 10.31 27.40
CA THR A 248 -0.52 10.65 26.71
C THR A 248 -0.14 9.54 25.72
N PRO A 249 -0.04 9.83 24.41
CA PRO A 249 0.32 8.83 23.42
C PRO A 249 1.77 8.40 23.61
N LYS A 250 2.04 7.10 23.40
CA LYS A 250 3.41 6.58 23.41
C LYS A 250 4.11 6.98 22.12
N THR A 251 5.32 7.51 22.23
CA THR A 251 6.12 8.01 21.11
C THR A 251 7.42 7.24 20.97
N ASN A 252 7.94 7.12 19.74
CA ASN A 252 9.14 6.31 19.44
C ASN A 252 10.46 6.93 19.96
N THR A 253 10.45 8.23 20.25
CA THR A 253 11.51 8.94 21.00
C THR A 253 10.86 9.88 22.00
N LYS A 254 11.65 10.44 22.91
CA LYS A 254 11.15 11.37 23.92
C LYS A 254 10.34 12.49 23.24
N ALA A 255 9.11 12.65 23.71
CA ALA A 255 8.21 13.69 23.23
C ALA A 255 8.42 14.97 24.01
N THR A 256 8.48 16.08 23.28
CA THR A 256 8.32 17.43 23.81
C THR A 256 6.91 17.89 23.48
N TRP A 257 6.14 18.21 24.52
CA TRP A 257 4.76 18.67 24.37
C TRP A 257 4.73 20.16 24.09
N ILE A 258 3.79 20.58 23.25
CA ILE A 258 3.55 22.00 22.98
C ILE A 258 2.09 22.35 23.22
N LYS A 259 1.79 23.63 23.45
CA LYS A 259 0.43 24.14 23.41
C LYS A 259 -0.16 23.87 22.02
N PRO A 260 -1.41 23.35 21.93
CA PRO A 260 -2.04 22.96 20.68
C PRO A 260 -2.49 24.18 19.86
N GLU A 261 -1.55 24.99 19.40
CA GLU A 261 -1.83 26.26 18.70
C GLU A 261 -1.50 26.19 17.20
N LEU A 262 -0.63 25.27 16.78
CA LEU A 262 -0.23 25.13 15.38
C LEU A 262 -1.07 24.06 14.67
N VAL A 263 -1.50 24.34 13.45
CA VAL A 263 -2.27 23.41 12.60
C VAL A 263 -1.43 22.99 11.39
N ALA A 264 -1.44 21.70 11.08
CA ALA A 264 -0.79 21.09 9.92
C ALA A 264 -1.82 20.51 8.94
N GLU A 265 -1.58 20.71 7.65
CA GLU A 265 -2.25 19.93 6.60
C GLU A 265 -1.42 18.68 6.31
N ILE A 266 -2.08 17.54 6.26
CA ILE A 266 -1.46 16.24 5.98
C ILE A 266 -2.12 15.55 4.79
N LYS A 267 -1.31 14.85 3.98
CA LYS A 267 -1.83 13.79 3.10
C LYS A 267 -1.75 12.47 3.82
N PHE A 268 -2.72 11.61 3.62
CA PHE A 268 -2.78 10.31 4.28
C PHE A 268 -3.47 9.30 3.37
N SER A 269 -3.22 8.03 3.67
CA SER A 269 -3.81 6.92 2.93
C SER A 269 -5.25 6.65 3.38
N GLU A 270 -5.48 6.63 4.69
CA GLU A 270 -6.78 6.38 5.31
C GLU A 270 -6.87 6.99 6.73
N LEU A 271 -8.07 7.39 7.15
CA LEU A 271 -8.41 7.70 8.54
C LEU A 271 -9.12 6.48 9.11
N THR A 272 -8.56 5.83 10.12
CA THR A 272 -9.13 4.62 10.72
C THR A 272 -10.39 4.92 11.53
N GLU A 273 -11.19 3.89 11.83
CA GLU A 273 -12.34 3.99 12.76
C GLU A 273 -11.92 4.52 14.15
N ASP A 274 -10.69 4.20 14.60
CA ASP A 274 -10.10 4.74 15.83
C ASP A 274 -9.59 6.20 15.71
N ASN A 275 -9.96 6.91 14.64
CA ASN A 275 -9.57 8.31 14.38
C ASN A 275 -8.04 8.54 14.22
N ILE A 276 -7.29 7.54 13.73
CA ILE A 276 -5.85 7.63 13.44
C ILE A 276 -5.60 7.75 11.93
N TYR A 277 -4.83 8.74 11.51
CA TYR A 277 -4.36 8.85 10.13
C TYR A 277 -3.23 7.86 9.84
N ARG A 278 -3.35 7.13 8.74
CA ARG A 278 -2.32 6.19 8.26
C ARG A 278 -1.42 6.80 7.21
N HIS A 279 -0.12 6.61 7.41
CA HIS A 279 0.94 7.22 6.60
C HIS A 279 0.74 8.73 6.40
N PRO A 280 0.47 9.49 7.48
CA PRO A 280 0.32 10.92 7.34
C PRO A 280 1.68 11.50 6.94
N ILE A 281 1.68 12.31 5.90
CA ILE A 281 2.84 13.06 5.42
C ILE A 281 2.48 14.53 5.52
N PHE A 282 3.35 15.30 6.19
CA PHE A 282 3.18 16.73 6.35
C PHE A 282 3.21 17.43 4.98
N LEU A 283 2.30 18.37 4.77
CA LEU A 283 2.30 19.21 3.57
C LEU A 283 2.70 20.64 3.90
N ARG A 284 2.02 21.28 4.86
CA ARG A 284 2.26 22.68 5.27
C ARG A 284 1.61 23.02 6.61
N LEU A 285 2.02 24.14 7.21
CA LEU A 285 1.27 24.78 8.30
C LEU A 285 0.07 25.56 7.76
N ARG A 286 -0.99 25.63 8.57
CA ARG A 286 -2.23 26.36 8.30
C ARG A 286 -2.42 27.43 9.36
N ASP A 287 -1.70 28.54 9.19
CA ASP A 287 -1.80 29.71 10.08
C ASP A 287 -3.17 30.41 9.95
N ASP A 288 -3.99 30.02 8.97
CA ASP A 288 -5.34 30.52 8.67
C ASP A 288 -6.47 29.79 9.42
N ILE A 289 -6.17 28.75 10.20
CA ILE A 289 -7.16 27.95 10.94
C ILE A 289 -6.89 28.05 12.44
N ASP A 290 -7.92 28.41 13.22
CA ASP A 290 -7.85 28.28 14.68
C ASP A 290 -7.79 26.79 15.04
N SER A 291 -6.78 26.42 15.85
CA SER A 291 -6.58 25.03 16.27
C SER A 291 -7.81 24.44 16.96
N LYS A 292 -8.64 25.25 17.61
CA LYS A 292 -9.90 24.83 18.26
C LYS A 292 -10.97 24.37 17.27
N ASP A 293 -10.87 24.76 16.00
CA ASP A 293 -11.83 24.39 14.96
C ASP A 293 -11.44 23.11 14.20
N VAL A 294 -10.26 22.57 14.46
CA VAL A 294 -9.76 21.32 13.87
C VAL A 294 -10.41 20.13 14.60
N LYS A 295 -11.59 19.72 14.12
CA LYS A 295 -12.47 18.70 14.72
C LYS A 295 -12.71 17.52 13.78
N PHE A 296 -13.02 16.34 14.34
CA PHE A 296 -13.60 15.26 13.53
C PHE A 296 -15.04 15.64 13.13
N ASN A 297 -15.41 15.42 11.86
CA ASN A 297 -16.77 15.70 11.39
C ASN A 297 -17.75 14.71 12.05
N SER A 298 -18.73 15.25 12.76
CA SER A 298 -19.84 14.51 13.40
C SER A 298 -20.81 13.85 12.40
N GLU A 299 -20.62 14.04 11.10
CA GLU A 299 -21.50 13.47 10.05
C GLU A 299 -21.27 11.97 9.79
N ASN A 300 -20.16 11.38 10.26
CA ASN A 300 -19.94 9.93 10.20
C ASN A 300 -20.53 9.17 11.40
N SER A 301 -21.18 9.87 12.34
CA SER A 301 -21.72 9.28 13.58
C SER A 301 -23.24 9.04 13.53
N SER A 302 -23.91 9.43 12.44
CA SER A 302 -25.38 9.50 12.36
C SER A 302 -25.99 8.53 11.34
N LYS A 303 -25.51 7.29 11.26
CA LYS A 303 -26.22 6.16 10.65
C LYS A 303 -25.89 4.87 11.39
N ASN A 304 -26.40 4.74 12.61
CA ASN A 304 -26.49 3.44 13.30
C ASN A 304 -27.63 3.47 14.34
N GLU A 305 -28.81 3.86 13.91
CA GLU A 305 -30.06 3.43 14.55
C GLU A 305 -30.70 2.40 13.61
N ASN A 306 -30.32 1.12 13.80
CA ASN A 306 -30.98 -0.12 13.37
C ASN A 306 -29.97 -1.22 13.01
N MET A 307 -29.01 -1.49 13.89
CA MET A 307 -28.48 -2.85 14.03
C MET A 307 -28.88 -3.37 15.40
N LYS A 308 -29.70 -4.43 15.39
CA LYS A 308 -30.07 -5.18 16.59
C LYS A 308 -28.80 -5.54 17.35
N LYS A 309 -28.73 -5.08 18.61
CA LYS A 309 -27.73 -5.48 19.59
C LYS A 309 -27.62 -7.00 19.61
N ILE A 310 -26.50 -7.54 19.11
CA ILE A 310 -25.95 -8.76 19.67
C ILE A 310 -24.98 -8.27 20.72
N GLU A 311 -25.38 -8.36 21.99
CA GLU A 311 -24.53 -7.95 23.10
C GLU A 311 -23.26 -8.83 23.13
N PRO A 312 -22.04 -8.26 23.04
CA PRO A 312 -20.85 -8.98 23.43
C PRO A 312 -20.94 -9.23 24.94
N LYS A 313 -20.91 -10.50 25.35
CA LYS A 313 -20.79 -10.85 26.77
C LYS A 313 -19.52 -10.19 27.32
N LYS A 314 -19.70 -9.18 28.17
CA LYS A 314 -18.65 -8.59 29.01
C LYS A 314 -17.89 -9.71 29.73
N ARG A 315 -16.63 -9.92 29.39
CA ARG A 315 -15.63 -10.45 30.32
C ARG A 315 -14.69 -9.31 30.69
N MET A 316 -14.92 -8.76 31.87
CA MET A 316 -14.11 -7.72 32.49
C MET A 316 -12.86 -8.38 33.09
N GLY A 317 -11.69 -8.10 32.52
CA GLY A 317 -10.38 -8.47 33.05
C GLY A 317 -9.28 -7.69 32.33
N LYS A 318 -8.10 -7.52 32.96
CA LYS A 318 -6.92 -6.97 32.28
C LYS A 318 -6.61 -7.86 31.07
N ASP A 319 -6.76 -7.32 29.87
CA ASP A 319 -6.59 -8.06 28.60
C ASP A 319 -5.13 -8.33 28.22
N ASP A 320 -4.21 -7.73 28.97
CA ASP A 320 -2.78 -7.98 28.88
C ASP A 320 -2.38 -9.06 29.90
N VAL A 321 -1.69 -10.09 29.42
CA VAL A 321 -1.23 -11.22 30.23
C VAL A 321 0.29 -11.29 30.16
N LEU A 322 0.96 -11.35 31.32
CA LEU A 322 2.36 -11.76 31.39
C LEU A 322 2.40 -13.29 31.36
N LYS A 323 3.02 -13.86 30.32
CA LYS A 323 3.13 -15.31 30.13
C LYS A 323 4.60 -15.66 29.95
N LYS A 324 5.09 -16.60 30.76
CA LYS A 324 6.40 -17.19 30.56
C LYS A 324 6.32 -18.18 29.39
N ILE A 325 7.03 -17.88 28.31
CA ILE A 325 7.16 -18.75 27.15
C ILE A 325 8.63 -19.10 27.04
N GLY A 326 8.94 -20.39 27.12
CA GLY A 326 10.32 -20.88 27.20
C GLY A 326 11.14 -20.14 28.26
N LYS A 327 12.19 -19.41 27.82
CA LYS A 327 13.10 -18.67 28.70
C LYS A 327 12.70 -17.22 28.95
N GLN A 328 11.75 -16.69 28.18
CA GLN A 328 11.37 -15.28 28.23
C GLN A 328 10.01 -15.09 28.91
N GLU A 329 9.86 -13.97 29.61
CA GLU A 329 8.56 -13.51 30.09
C GLU A 329 8.03 -12.47 29.12
N LEU A 330 6.93 -12.79 28.41
CA LEU A 330 6.35 -11.90 27.41
C LEU A 330 5.05 -11.29 27.94
N LYS A 331 4.93 -9.97 27.77
CA LYS A 331 3.66 -9.27 27.92
C LYS A 331 2.84 -9.43 26.64
N LEU A 332 1.92 -10.39 26.64
CA LEU A 332 0.95 -10.60 25.58
C LEU A 332 -0.17 -9.58 25.75
N THR A 333 -0.41 -8.74 24.74
CA THR A 333 -1.34 -7.62 24.85
C THR A 333 -2.62 -7.86 24.08
N ASN A 334 -3.70 -7.21 24.50
CA ASN A 334 -4.99 -7.20 23.79
C ASN A 334 -5.49 -8.61 23.40
N GLN A 335 -5.42 -9.58 24.32
CA GLN A 335 -5.66 -11.00 24.00
C GLN A 335 -7.09 -11.25 23.48
N ASN A 336 -8.09 -10.57 24.01
CA ASN A 336 -9.49 -10.68 23.62
C ASN A 336 -9.82 -9.89 22.35
N LYS A 337 -8.85 -9.21 21.74
CA LYS A 337 -9.08 -8.46 20.50
C LYS A 337 -9.48 -9.40 19.37
N ILE A 338 -10.67 -9.20 18.80
CA ILE A 338 -11.16 -9.99 17.68
C ILE A 338 -10.27 -9.78 16.45
N TYR A 339 -9.67 -10.86 15.95
CA TYR A 339 -8.90 -10.87 14.70
C TYR A 339 -9.72 -11.38 13.52
N PHE A 340 -10.61 -12.35 13.74
CA PHE A 340 -11.52 -12.88 12.73
C PHE A 340 -12.96 -12.78 13.22
N PRO A 341 -13.69 -11.71 12.87
CA PRO A 341 -15.03 -11.47 13.41
C PRO A 341 -16.08 -12.51 13.04
N GLU A 342 -15.97 -13.12 11.86
CA GLU A 342 -16.93 -14.13 11.41
C GLU A 342 -16.72 -15.50 12.07
N ASP A 343 -15.52 -15.74 12.57
CA ASP A 343 -15.10 -17.00 13.18
C ASP A 343 -14.98 -16.90 14.71
N ASP A 344 -15.25 -15.71 15.28
CA ASP A 344 -15.06 -15.38 16.71
C ASP A 344 -13.65 -15.72 17.24
N ILE A 345 -12.62 -15.56 16.39
CA ILE A 345 -11.23 -15.83 16.76
C ILE A 345 -10.54 -14.55 17.20
N THR A 346 -9.95 -14.60 18.39
CA THR A 346 -9.22 -13.50 19.01
C THR A 346 -7.73 -13.54 18.70
N LYS A 347 -7.02 -12.46 19.03
CA LYS A 347 -5.56 -12.40 19.00
C LYS A 347 -4.92 -13.45 19.91
N GLY A 348 -5.50 -13.69 21.09
CA GLY A 348 -5.08 -14.73 22.02
C GLY A 348 -5.15 -16.11 21.39
N ASP A 349 -6.25 -16.43 20.70
CA ASP A 349 -6.43 -17.71 20.01
C ASP A 349 -5.39 -17.91 18.89
N VAL A 350 -5.06 -16.86 18.14
CA VAL A 350 -3.99 -16.91 17.14
C VAL A 350 -2.63 -17.21 17.78
N ILE A 351 -2.30 -16.55 18.89
CA ILE A 351 -1.06 -16.81 19.62
C ILE A 351 -1.05 -18.25 20.12
N ASP A 352 -2.12 -18.70 20.79
CA ASP A 352 -2.20 -20.05 21.36
C ASP A 352 -2.17 -21.13 20.27
N PHE A 353 -2.78 -20.89 19.10
CA PHE A 353 -2.65 -21.76 17.94
C PHE A 353 -1.19 -21.94 17.54
N TYR A 354 -0.46 -20.86 17.26
CA TYR A 354 0.94 -20.93 16.84
C TYR A 354 1.83 -21.55 17.92
N GLN A 355 1.57 -21.28 19.20
CA GLN A 355 2.27 -21.93 20.30
C GLN A 355 2.00 -23.43 20.35
N SER A 356 0.77 -23.87 20.09
CA SER A 356 0.39 -25.29 20.08
C SER A 356 1.05 -26.07 18.93
N ILE A 357 1.22 -25.45 17.76
CA ILE A 357 1.85 -26.07 16.59
C ILE A 357 3.37 -25.79 16.50
N SER A 358 3.94 -25.07 17.45
CA SER A 358 5.34 -24.62 17.46
C SER A 358 6.35 -25.74 17.14
N LYS A 359 6.14 -26.95 17.67
CA LYS A 359 7.01 -28.11 17.40
C LYS A 359 7.05 -28.54 15.94
N TYR A 360 6.01 -28.22 15.16
CA TYR A 360 5.87 -28.54 13.74
C TYR A 360 6.30 -27.37 12.85
N ILE A 361 5.93 -26.13 13.16
CA ILE A 361 6.23 -24.98 12.31
C ILE A 361 7.66 -24.45 12.47
N LEU A 362 8.24 -24.46 13.68
CA LEU A 362 9.57 -23.89 13.92
C LEU A 362 10.70 -24.52 13.07
N PRO A 363 10.76 -25.84 12.83
CA PRO A 363 11.73 -26.42 11.91
C PRO A 363 11.73 -25.77 10.51
N HIS A 364 10.59 -25.29 10.05
CA HIS A 364 10.44 -24.64 8.74
C HIS A 364 10.79 -23.15 8.77
N LEU A 365 10.61 -22.47 9.90
CA LEU A 365 10.97 -21.05 10.09
C LEU A 365 12.45 -20.83 10.43
N LYS A 366 13.10 -21.86 10.98
CA LYS A 366 14.44 -21.79 11.55
C LYS A 366 15.49 -21.26 10.58
N ASP A 367 16.27 -20.29 11.05
CA ASP A 367 17.37 -19.61 10.36
C ASP A 367 16.95 -18.89 9.07
N ARG A 368 15.66 -18.54 8.91
CA ARG A 368 15.12 -17.88 7.71
C ARG A 368 14.66 -16.45 8.00
N PRO A 369 15.08 -15.48 7.16
CA PRO A 369 14.52 -14.13 7.17
C PRO A 369 12.99 -14.12 6.98
N GLN A 370 12.30 -13.35 7.82
CA GLN A 370 10.84 -13.25 7.84
C GLN A 370 10.35 -11.94 7.20
N SER A 371 9.33 -12.04 6.34
CA SER A 371 8.43 -10.92 5.99
C SER A 371 7.10 -11.16 6.71
N MET A 372 6.79 -10.32 7.68
CA MET A 372 5.60 -10.47 8.52
C MET A 372 4.44 -9.70 7.93
N ASN A 373 3.32 -10.36 7.63
CA ASN A 373 2.10 -9.67 7.24
C ASN A 373 1.23 -9.46 8.49
N ARG A 374 1.21 -8.22 8.98
CA ARG A 374 0.64 -7.84 10.27
C ARG A 374 -0.77 -7.29 10.10
N TYR A 375 -1.68 -7.75 10.95
CA TYR A 375 -3.08 -7.33 11.08
C TYR A 375 -3.35 -6.86 12.51
N PRO A 376 -2.81 -5.70 12.95
CA PRO A 376 -2.96 -5.25 14.34
C PRO A 376 -4.42 -5.12 14.81
N ASN A 377 -5.34 -4.91 13.85
CA ASN A 377 -6.78 -4.71 14.06
C ASN A 377 -7.63 -5.84 13.44
N GLY A 378 -7.06 -7.03 13.22
CA GLY A 378 -7.78 -8.15 12.61
C GLY A 378 -7.92 -8.05 11.09
N ILE A 379 -8.52 -9.07 10.47
CA ILE A 379 -8.54 -9.26 9.01
C ILE A 379 -9.45 -8.28 8.25
N LYS A 380 -10.42 -7.65 8.93
CA LYS A 380 -11.24 -6.57 8.35
C LYS A 380 -10.54 -5.20 8.40
N GLY A 381 -9.48 -5.08 9.22
CA GLY A 381 -8.62 -3.91 9.26
C GLY A 381 -7.48 -3.98 8.25
N LEU A 382 -6.84 -2.85 8.00
CA LEU A 382 -5.67 -2.78 7.12
C LEU A 382 -4.48 -3.59 7.68
N SER A 383 -3.85 -4.35 6.78
CA SER A 383 -2.59 -5.04 7.01
C SER A 383 -1.40 -4.34 6.38
N PHE A 384 -0.20 -4.76 6.79
CA PHE A 384 1.03 -4.32 6.14
C PHE A 384 2.13 -5.38 6.29
N PHE A 385 3.02 -5.41 5.30
CA PHE A 385 4.22 -6.22 5.37
C PHE A 385 5.33 -5.47 6.11
N GLN A 386 5.94 -6.14 7.08
CA GLN A 386 7.13 -5.68 7.78
C GLN A 386 8.28 -6.64 7.53
N LYS A 387 9.36 -6.13 6.94
CA LYS A 387 10.62 -6.85 6.71
C LYS A 387 11.72 -6.41 7.68
N ASP A 388 11.78 -5.10 7.93
CA ASP A 388 12.73 -4.48 8.83
C ASP A 388 12.25 -4.64 10.28
N ALA A 389 13.09 -5.22 11.13
CA ALA A 389 12.89 -5.26 12.56
C ALA A 389 12.75 -3.83 13.08
N ALA A 390 11.75 -3.59 13.93
CA ALA A 390 11.61 -2.29 14.59
C ALA A 390 12.74 -2.10 15.60
N GLU A 391 13.10 -0.86 15.92
CA GLU A 391 14.15 -0.58 16.91
C GLU A 391 13.80 -1.17 18.29
N GLU A 392 12.51 -1.15 18.67
CA GLU A 392 11.97 -1.80 19.87
C GLU A 392 11.90 -3.35 19.82
N THR A 393 12.48 -3.99 18.81
CA THR A 393 12.61 -5.46 18.79
C THR A 393 13.52 -5.89 19.94
N PRO A 394 13.06 -6.77 20.86
CA PRO A 394 13.86 -7.19 22.01
C PRO A 394 15.21 -7.78 21.61
N GLU A 395 16.26 -7.47 22.37
CA GLU A 395 17.65 -7.90 22.08
C GLU A 395 17.83 -9.42 22.00
N TRP A 396 16.99 -10.18 22.70
CA TRP A 396 17.02 -11.64 22.65
C TRP A 396 16.45 -12.23 21.36
N ILE A 397 15.81 -11.41 20.51
CA ILE A 397 15.34 -11.82 19.19
C ILE A 397 16.48 -11.67 18.20
N GLU A 398 16.84 -12.79 17.57
CA GLU A 398 17.85 -12.82 16.53
C GLU A 398 17.40 -12.02 15.30
N THR A 399 18.29 -11.17 14.81
CA THR A 399 18.09 -10.41 13.58
C THR A 399 19.26 -10.59 12.62
N GLN A 400 18.98 -10.59 11.32
CA GLN A 400 20.00 -10.67 10.27
C GLN A 400 19.92 -9.43 9.38
N LYS A 401 21.03 -8.71 9.33
CA LYS A 401 21.20 -7.57 8.41
C LYS A 401 21.48 -8.07 7.00
N VAL A 402 20.65 -7.66 6.04
CA VAL A 402 20.76 -8.03 4.62
C VAL A 402 20.63 -6.77 3.77
N PHE A 403 21.52 -6.59 2.79
CA PHE A 403 21.44 -5.50 1.84
C PHE A 403 20.31 -5.73 0.82
N SER A 404 19.50 -4.71 0.58
CA SER A 404 18.40 -4.71 -0.38
C SER A 404 18.70 -3.72 -1.50
N GLU A 405 19.10 -4.25 -2.67
CA GLU A 405 19.45 -3.47 -3.86
C GLU A 405 18.29 -2.59 -4.33
N SER A 406 17.05 -3.11 -4.31
CA SER A 406 15.87 -2.38 -4.80
C SER A 406 15.53 -1.14 -3.98
N SER A 407 15.95 -1.10 -2.72
CA SER A 407 15.70 0.02 -1.80
C SER A 407 16.97 0.73 -1.38
N ASP A 408 18.12 0.34 -1.94
CA ASP A 408 19.47 0.82 -1.62
C ASP A 408 19.72 1.01 -0.11
N LYS A 409 19.31 0.02 0.69
CA LYS A 409 19.47 0.05 2.15
C LYS A 409 19.64 -1.34 2.74
N TYR A 410 20.20 -1.40 3.94
CA TYR A 410 20.17 -2.61 4.75
C TYR A 410 18.81 -2.76 5.43
N ILE A 411 18.34 -4.00 5.49
CA ILE A 411 17.12 -4.42 6.19
C ILE A 411 17.55 -5.42 7.27
N ASN A 412 17.09 -5.22 8.50
CA ASN A 412 17.31 -6.15 9.61
C ASN A 412 16.13 -7.12 9.67
N TYR A 413 16.27 -8.31 9.11
CA TYR A 413 15.21 -9.31 9.15
C TYR A 413 15.16 -10.01 10.51
N ILE A 414 13.96 -10.20 11.07
CA ILE A 414 13.77 -11.06 12.24
C ILE A 414 13.95 -12.52 11.83
N ILE A 415 14.65 -13.31 12.67
CA ILE A 415 14.84 -14.75 12.51
C ILE A 415 14.03 -15.48 13.59
N CYS A 416 12.99 -16.21 13.18
CA CYS A 416 12.10 -16.90 14.11
C CYS A 416 12.61 -18.31 14.43
N ASN A 417 13.47 -18.42 15.45
CA ASN A 417 14.13 -19.67 15.82
C ASN A 417 13.48 -20.45 16.97
N ASP A 418 12.60 -19.81 17.74
CA ASP A 418 12.04 -20.38 18.97
C ASP A 418 10.59 -19.93 19.24
N LYS A 419 10.01 -20.48 20.31
CA LYS A 419 8.60 -20.25 20.67
C LYS A 419 8.37 -18.82 21.14
N GLU A 420 9.37 -18.25 21.80
CA GLU A 420 9.42 -16.90 22.34
C GLU A 420 9.33 -15.87 21.22
N THR A 421 10.16 -16.02 20.19
CA THR A 421 10.16 -15.17 19.01
C THR A 421 8.84 -15.32 18.28
N LEU A 422 8.36 -16.56 18.07
CA LEU A 422 7.06 -16.82 17.44
C LEU A 422 5.92 -16.09 18.17
N ALA A 423 5.85 -16.22 19.50
CA ALA A 423 4.85 -15.52 20.32
C ALA A 423 4.96 -14.00 20.18
N TYR A 424 6.18 -13.45 20.15
CA TYR A 424 6.40 -12.03 19.92
C TYR A 424 5.85 -11.59 18.55
N LEU A 425 6.15 -12.31 17.47
CA LEU A 425 5.65 -11.98 16.13
C LEU A 425 4.12 -11.98 16.10
N ASN A 426 3.48 -13.02 16.65
CA ASN A 426 2.02 -13.08 16.72
C ASN A 426 1.44 -11.98 17.62
N ASN A 427 2.11 -11.64 18.71
CA ASN A 427 1.72 -10.53 19.59
C ASN A 427 1.84 -9.15 18.91
N LEU A 428 2.73 -9.00 17.93
CA LEU A 428 2.76 -7.81 17.05
C LEU A 428 1.60 -7.76 16.06
N GLY A 429 0.75 -8.79 16.03
CA GLY A 429 -0.35 -8.95 15.09
C GLY A 429 0.05 -9.63 13.78
N CYS A 430 1.20 -10.33 13.74
CA CYS A 430 1.54 -11.16 12.59
C CYS A 430 0.62 -12.38 12.54
N ILE A 431 -0.34 -12.37 11.61
CA ILE A 431 -1.21 -13.52 11.33
C ILE A 431 -0.52 -14.46 10.33
N GLU A 432 0.13 -13.90 9.31
CA GLU A 432 0.74 -14.67 8.22
C GLU A 432 2.26 -14.50 8.21
N LEU A 433 2.96 -15.62 8.40
CA LEU A 433 4.41 -15.72 8.44
C LEU A 433 4.94 -16.03 7.04
N ASN A 434 5.66 -15.09 6.41
CA ASN A 434 6.25 -15.31 5.09
C ASN A 434 7.77 -15.44 5.18
N ILE A 435 8.33 -16.50 4.60
CA ILE A 435 9.75 -16.85 4.78
C ILE A 435 10.51 -16.83 3.46
N TRP A 436 11.80 -16.54 3.55
CA TRP A 436 12.75 -16.83 2.47
C TRP A 436 12.89 -18.34 2.26
N THR A 437 13.16 -18.75 1.02
CA THR A 437 13.41 -20.16 0.70
C THR A 437 14.84 -20.61 1.03
N SER A 438 15.76 -19.69 1.30
CA SER A 438 17.10 -19.95 1.85
C SER A 438 17.22 -19.61 3.34
N LYS A 439 18.22 -20.21 4.00
CA LYS A 439 18.64 -19.85 5.35
C LYS A 439 19.75 -18.79 5.30
N ILE A 440 19.88 -18.01 6.36
CA ILE A 440 20.89 -16.93 6.47
C ILE A 440 22.33 -17.42 6.22
N LYS A 441 22.68 -18.64 6.65
CA LYS A 441 24.03 -19.20 6.48
C LYS A 441 24.38 -19.52 5.02
N LYS A 442 23.38 -19.78 4.19
CA LYS A 442 23.51 -20.03 2.76
C LYS A 442 22.48 -19.19 2.02
N ALA A 443 22.57 -17.88 2.22
CA ALA A 443 21.54 -16.93 1.81
C ALA A 443 21.23 -16.96 0.32
N ASP A 444 22.17 -17.36 -0.53
CA ASP A 444 22.02 -17.40 -2.00
C ASP A 444 21.67 -18.79 -2.57
N ASN A 445 21.52 -19.79 -1.70
CA ASN A 445 21.19 -21.16 -2.07
C ASN A 445 19.91 -21.61 -1.34
N PRO A 446 18.76 -21.65 -2.04
CA PRO A 446 17.51 -22.05 -1.40
C PRO A 446 17.50 -23.52 -0.99
N ASP A 447 16.83 -23.82 0.11
CA ASP A 447 16.64 -25.18 0.62
C ASP A 447 15.56 -25.94 -0.16
N TYR A 448 14.70 -25.23 -0.88
CA TYR A 448 13.65 -25.82 -1.70
C TYR A 448 13.24 -24.89 -2.85
N LEU A 449 12.71 -25.51 -3.90
CA LEU A 449 12.01 -24.88 -5.01
C LEU A 449 10.52 -24.87 -4.72
N VAL A 450 9.83 -23.79 -5.09
CA VAL A 450 8.39 -23.63 -4.95
C VAL A 450 7.74 -23.43 -6.32
N LEU A 451 6.77 -24.28 -6.62
CA LEU A 451 5.88 -24.18 -7.78
C LEU A 451 4.54 -23.64 -7.28
N ASP A 452 4.23 -22.38 -7.56
CA ASP A 452 3.02 -21.71 -7.08
C ASP A 452 1.94 -21.68 -8.17
N LEU A 453 0.80 -22.30 -7.90
CA LEU A 453 -0.34 -22.39 -8.82
C LEU A 453 -1.33 -21.29 -8.45
N ASP A 454 -1.28 -20.18 -9.18
CA ASP A 454 -2.03 -18.95 -8.90
C ASP A 454 -3.24 -18.80 -9.83
N PRO A 455 -4.44 -19.24 -9.39
CA PRO A 455 -5.65 -19.14 -10.18
C PRO A 455 -6.12 -17.69 -10.36
N SER A 456 -6.78 -17.42 -11.48
CA SER A 456 -7.57 -16.20 -11.66
C SER A 456 -8.92 -16.29 -10.93
N GLU A 457 -9.66 -15.18 -10.87
CA GLU A 457 -11.03 -15.16 -10.31
C GLU A 457 -12.02 -16.06 -11.06
N LYS A 458 -11.69 -16.49 -12.28
CA LYS A 458 -12.55 -17.36 -13.10
C LYS A 458 -12.22 -18.84 -12.98
N ASN A 459 -11.11 -19.18 -12.36
CA ASN A 459 -10.74 -20.57 -12.17
C ASN A 459 -11.40 -21.14 -10.91
N SER A 460 -11.89 -22.37 -11.04
CA SER A 460 -12.38 -23.15 -9.91
C SER A 460 -11.20 -23.71 -9.10
N PHE A 461 -11.46 -24.21 -7.89
CA PHE A 461 -10.40 -24.90 -7.16
C PHE A 461 -10.15 -26.31 -7.73
N GLU A 462 -11.14 -26.88 -8.42
CA GLU A 462 -11.03 -28.09 -9.22
C GLU A 462 -10.01 -27.92 -10.35
N ASP A 463 -9.98 -26.77 -11.02
CA ASP A 463 -8.97 -26.42 -12.02
C ASP A 463 -7.54 -26.43 -11.41
N VAL A 464 -7.42 -25.93 -10.17
CA VAL A 464 -6.15 -25.90 -9.42
C VAL A 464 -5.70 -27.31 -9.05
N ILE A 465 -6.64 -28.19 -8.68
CA ILE A 465 -6.38 -29.60 -8.39
C ILE A 465 -5.91 -30.32 -9.65
N GLU A 466 -6.58 -30.14 -10.78
CA GLU A 466 -6.18 -30.70 -12.08
C GLU A 466 -4.76 -30.25 -12.45
N THR A 467 -4.48 -28.95 -12.29
CA THR A 467 -3.14 -28.39 -12.54
C THR A 467 -2.09 -28.99 -11.60
N ALA A 468 -2.40 -29.15 -10.31
CA ALA A 468 -1.50 -29.78 -9.34
C ALA A 468 -1.23 -31.26 -9.65
N GLN A 469 -2.22 -31.99 -10.16
CA GLN A 469 -2.04 -33.37 -10.62
C GLN A 469 -1.14 -33.43 -11.86
N ALA A 470 -1.27 -32.49 -12.80
CA ALA A 470 -0.35 -32.39 -13.93
C ALA A 470 1.09 -32.04 -13.48
N VAL A 471 1.26 -31.19 -12.46
CA VAL A 471 2.56 -30.98 -11.82
C VAL A 471 3.12 -32.30 -11.28
N LYS A 472 2.30 -33.09 -10.57
CA LYS A 472 2.72 -34.40 -10.05
C LYS A 472 3.25 -35.32 -11.16
N GLU A 473 2.52 -35.42 -12.27
CA GLU A 473 2.95 -36.24 -13.42
C GLU A 473 4.30 -35.79 -13.97
N VAL A 474 4.52 -34.48 -14.12
CA VAL A 474 5.81 -33.92 -14.58
C VAL A 474 6.92 -34.24 -13.59
N LEU A 475 6.66 -34.17 -12.28
CA LEU A 475 7.63 -34.52 -11.25
C LEU A 475 7.94 -36.03 -11.23
N ASP A 476 6.94 -36.88 -11.45
CA ASP A 476 7.10 -38.33 -11.57
C ASP A 476 7.98 -38.68 -12.78
N LEU A 477 7.79 -38.02 -13.93
CA LEU A 477 8.64 -38.15 -15.12
C LEU A 477 10.09 -37.73 -14.81
N ALA A 478 10.29 -36.58 -14.16
CA ALA A 478 11.61 -36.15 -13.69
C ALA A 478 12.22 -37.09 -12.62
N GLY A 479 11.43 -38.01 -12.05
CA GLY A 479 11.85 -38.87 -10.96
C GLY A 479 12.19 -38.12 -9.67
N VAL A 480 11.50 -37.01 -9.40
CA VAL A 480 11.69 -36.17 -8.21
C VAL A 480 10.43 -36.14 -7.35
N GLY A 481 10.60 -36.13 -6.02
CA GLY A 481 9.47 -36.02 -5.09
C GLY A 481 9.01 -34.57 -4.93
N GLY A 482 7.73 -34.32 -5.16
CA GLY A 482 7.04 -33.07 -4.82
C GLY A 482 6.21 -33.17 -3.55
N TYR A 483 6.09 -32.07 -2.82
CA TYR A 483 5.34 -31.97 -1.56
C TYR A 483 4.28 -30.87 -1.69
N PRO A 484 3.01 -31.21 -1.95
CA PRO A 484 1.95 -30.24 -2.11
C PRO A 484 1.45 -29.71 -0.76
N LYS A 485 1.01 -28.46 -0.77
CA LYS A 485 0.23 -27.86 0.31
C LYS A 485 -0.83 -26.94 -0.26
N THR A 486 -1.98 -26.81 0.42
CA THR A 486 -2.87 -25.68 0.13
C THR A 486 -2.10 -24.39 0.42
N SER A 487 -2.37 -23.33 -0.35
CA SER A 487 -1.93 -22.00 0.05
C SER A 487 -2.67 -21.54 1.31
N GLY A 488 -3.85 -22.10 1.59
CA GLY A 488 -4.84 -21.57 2.54
C GLY A 488 -5.59 -20.35 1.98
N SER A 489 -5.40 -20.03 0.69
CA SER A 489 -6.12 -19.00 -0.04
C SER A 489 -6.80 -19.63 -1.26
N SER A 490 -6.39 -19.29 -2.49
CA SER A 490 -7.00 -19.78 -3.72
C SER A 490 -6.17 -20.84 -4.44
N GLY A 491 -4.85 -20.88 -4.23
CA GLY A 491 -3.92 -21.78 -4.94
C GLY A 491 -3.43 -22.99 -4.15
N ILE A 492 -2.63 -23.82 -4.82
CA ILE A 492 -1.81 -24.90 -4.25
C ILE A 492 -0.34 -24.57 -4.53
N HIS A 493 0.53 -24.82 -3.56
CA HIS A 493 1.97 -24.76 -3.80
C HIS A 493 2.56 -26.17 -3.77
N VAL A 494 3.47 -26.48 -4.68
CA VAL A 494 4.22 -27.75 -4.70
C VAL A 494 5.69 -27.47 -4.47
N TYR A 495 6.26 -28.08 -3.42
CA TYR A 495 7.64 -27.83 -3.02
C TYR A 495 8.54 -29.01 -3.42
N ILE A 496 9.78 -28.73 -3.83
CA ILE A 496 10.78 -29.74 -4.19
C ILE A 496 12.07 -29.47 -3.40
N PRO A 497 12.66 -30.47 -2.71
CA PRO A 497 13.80 -30.24 -1.82
C PRO A 497 15.08 -29.97 -2.62
N MET A 498 15.81 -28.92 -2.25
CA MET A 498 17.07 -28.49 -2.90
C MET A 498 18.27 -28.56 -1.95
N ASN A 499 18.05 -28.49 -0.63
CA ASN A 499 19.08 -28.60 0.43
C ASN A 499 20.28 -27.66 0.22
N ALA A 500 20.00 -26.44 -0.27
CA ALA A 500 21.00 -25.41 -0.52
C ALA A 500 22.19 -25.87 -1.40
N LYS A 501 21.93 -26.78 -2.35
CA LYS A 501 22.91 -27.29 -3.32
C LYS A 501 23.07 -26.37 -4.55
N TYR A 502 22.02 -25.62 -4.88
CA TYR A 502 21.90 -24.88 -6.14
C TYR A 502 21.69 -23.40 -5.85
N SER A 503 22.07 -22.52 -6.77
CA SER A 503 21.78 -21.08 -6.66
C SER A 503 20.31 -20.78 -6.93
N TYR A 504 19.83 -19.61 -6.53
CA TYR A 504 18.48 -19.15 -6.88
C TYR A 504 18.19 -19.21 -8.38
N ASP A 505 19.13 -18.82 -9.25
CA ASP A 505 18.91 -18.85 -10.70
C ASP A 505 18.78 -20.27 -11.23
N GLN A 506 19.60 -21.22 -10.75
CA GLN A 506 19.47 -22.63 -11.12
C GLN A 506 18.10 -23.18 -10.70
N VAL A 507 17.68 -22.90 -9.47
CA VAL A 507 16.38 -23.35 -8.94
C VAL A 507 15.20 -22.73 -9.70
N LYS A 508 15.25 -21.43 -9.96
CA LYS A 508 14.24 -20.71 -10.76
C LYS A 508 14.15 -21.26 -12.18
N ASN A 509 15.28 -21.49 -12.84
CA ASN A 509 15.31 -22.00 -14.21
C ASN A 509 14.81 -23.45 -14.29
N PHE A 510 15.14 -24.30 -13.31
CA PHE A 510 14.58 -25.64 -13.21
C PHE A 510 13.06 -25.60 -12.98
N GLY A 511 12.58 -24.70 -12.11
CA GLY A 511 11.14 -24.49 -11.91
C GLY A 511 10.43 -24.02 -13.17
N HIS A 512 11.07 -23.14 -13.95
CA HIS A 512 10.55 -22.70 -15.25
C HIS A 512 10.40 -23.86 -16.24
N LEU A 513 11.42 -24.72 -16.35
CA LEU A 513 11.39 -25.91 -17.20
C LEU A 513 10.22 -26.83 -16.84
N LEU A 514 10.04 -27.13 -15.55
CA LEU A 514 8.92 -27.96 -15.07
C LEU A 514 7.57 -27.33 -15.43
N MET A 515 7.42 -26.02 -15.22
CA MET A 515 6.16 -25.32 -15.53
C MET A 515 5.88 -25.19 -17.02
N GLN A 516 6.92 -25.12 -17.88
CA GLN A 516 6.74 -25.22 -19.33
C GLN A 516 6.16 -26.58 -19.74
N MET A 517 6.59 -27.67 -19.09
CA MET A 517 6.05 -29.01 -19.37
C MET A 517 4.61 -29.15 -18.88
N VAL A 518 4.28 -28.57 -17.72
CA VAL A 518 2.89 -28.51 -17.23
C VAL A 518 2.03 -27.69 -18.19
N GLN A 519 2.52 -26.54 -18.65
CA GLN A 519 1.80 -25.71 -19.62
C GLN A 519 1.55 -26.44 -20.95
N LYS A 520 2.51 -27.22 -21.44
CA LYS A 520 2.33 -28.05 -22.64
C LYS A 520 1.27 -29.13 -22.46
N LYS A 521 1.11 -29.67 -21.24
CA LYS A 521 0.06 -30.67 -20.92
C LYS A 521 -1.31 -30.02 -20.82
N LEU A 522 -1.41 -28.83 -20.24
CA LEU A 522 -2.66 -28.11 -20.00
C LEU A 522 -2.65 -26.70 -20.65
N PRO A 523 -2.52 -26.60 -21.98
CA PRO A 523 -2.32 -25.31 -22.65
C PRO A 523 -3.53 -24.39 -22.54
N ASP A 524 -4.74 -24.94 -22.44
CA ASP A 524 -5.98 -24.19 -22.34
C ASP A 524 -6.29 -23.74 -20.91
N LEU A 525 -5.75 -24.43 -19.91
CA LEU A 525 -5.99 -24.13 -18.49
C LEU A 525 -4.90 -23.28 -17.86
N THR A 526 -3.67 -23.31 -18.39
CA THR A 526 -2.51 -22.74 -17.70
C THR A 526 -1.71 -21.75 -18.55
N THR A 527 -0.99 -20.84 -17.88
CA THR A 527 -0.16 -19.82 -18.53
C THR A 527 1.11 -19.50 -17.74
N LEU A 528 2.19 -19.22 -18.46
CA LEU A 528 3.44 -18.65 -17.94
C LEU A 528 3.53 -17.13 -18.09
N GLU A 529 2.52 -16.48 -18.71
CA GLU A 529 2.49 -15.03 -18.88
C GLU A 529 2.20 -14.34 -17.54
N ARG A 530 3.20 -13.58 -17.06
CA ARG A 530 3.16 -12.88 -15.77
C ARG A 530 2.31 -11.61 -15.83
N SER A 531 2.32 -10.89 -16.95
CA SER A 531 1.67 -9.60 -17.05
C SER A 531 0.16 -9.76 -16.97
N LEU A 532 -0.50 -9.25 -15.92
CA LEU A 532 -1.96 -9.35 -15.74
C LEU A 532 -2.76 -8.76 -16.92
N GLN A 533 -2.18 -7.84 -17.69
CA GLN A 533 -2.80 -7.28 -18.90
C GLN A 533 -2.78 -8.26 -20.09
N LYS A 534 -1.71 -9.06 -20.21
CA LYS A 534 -1.51 -10.03 -21.31
C LYS A 534 -1.96 -11.44 -20.94
N ARG A 535 -2.00 -11.73 -19.63
CA ARG A 535 -2.38 -13.00 -19.05
C ARG A 535 -3.85 -13.24 -19.32
N ASP A 536 -4.16 -14.39 -19.91
CA ASP A 536 -5.54 -14.83 -20.09
C ASP A 536 -6.21 -14.96 -18.73
N LYS A 537 -7.33 -14.24 -18.54
CA LYS A 537 -8.10 -14.23 -17.29
C LYS A 537 -8.84 -15.53 -17.02
N ASN A 538 -8.81 -16.50 -17.93
CA ASN A 538 -9.39 -17.83 -17.72
C ASN A 538 -8.33 -18.88 -17.35
N LYS A 539 -7.04 -18.51 -17.30
CA LYS A 539 -5.93 -19.45 -17.09
C LYS A 539 -5.27 -19.29 -15.72
N ILE A 540 -4.84 -20.41 -15.16
CA ILE A 540 -4.03 -20.49 -13.95
C ILE A 540 -2.60 -20.07 -14.29
N TYR A 541 -2.08 -19.11 -13.54
CA TYR A 541 -0.70 -18.68 -13.67
C TYR A 541 0.23 -19.65 -12.94
N LEU A 542 1.21 -20.17 -13.68
CA LEU A 542 2.23 -21.08 -13.17
C LEU A 542 3.43 -20.26 -12.67
N ASP A 543 3.37 -19.80 -11.42
CA ASP A 543 4.37 -18.87 -10.89
C ASP A 543 5.63 -19.60 -10.39
N TYR A 544 6.66 -19.59 -11.24
CA TYR A 544 8.00 -20.05 -10.90
C TYR A 544 8.89 -18.91 -10.37
N LEU A 545 8.47 -17.64 -10.45
CA LEU A 545 9.27 -16.45 -10.09
C LEU A 545 9.32 -16.20 -8.58
N GLN A 546 8.54 -16.96 -7.82
CA GLN A 546 8.65 -17.09 -6.37
C GLN A 546 10.02 -17.63 -5.92
N ASN A 547 10.78 -18.24 -6.84
CA ASN A 547 12.14 -18.72 -6.61
C ASN A 547 13.22 -17.67 -6.89
N ARG A 548 12.88 -16.38 -6.85
CA ARG A 548 13.90 -15.31 -6.89
C ARG A 548 14.41 -15.01 -5.49
N ARG A 549 15.66 -14.58 -5.39
CA ARG A 549 16.28 -14.15 -4.14
C ARG A 549 15.43 -13.07 -3.47
N GLY A 550 15.18 -13.22 -2.17
CA GLY A 550 14.44 -12.26 -1.36
C GLY A 550 12.92 -12.26 -1.54
N GLN A 551 12.37 -13.14 -2.41
CA GLN A 551 10.94 -13.42 -2.41
C GLN A 551 10.55 -14.21 -1.17
N THR A 552 9.33 -13.99 -0.70
CA THR A 552 8.80 -14.64 0.49
C THR A 552 7.41 -15.17 0.22
N LEU A 553 7.12 -16.36 0.73
CA LEU A 553 5.80 -16.98 0.67
C LEU A 553 5.34 -17.41 2.04
N ALA A 554 4.02 -17.50 2.21
CA ALA A 554 3.40 -17.99 3.42
C ALA A 554 3.99 -19.36 3.78
N SER A 555 4.53 -19.46 4.99
CA SER A 555 5.10 -20.68 5.52
C SER A 555 4.05 -21.79 5.55
N VAL A 556 4.52 -23.02 5.44
CA VAL A 556 3.75 -24.17 5.90
C VAL A 556 3.22 -23.93 7.32
N TYR A 557 1.98 -24.35 7.57
CA TYR A 557 1.25 -24.17 8.82
C TYR A 557 0.95 -22.71 9.22
N SER A 558 1.26 -21.73 8.38
CA SER A 558 0.83 -20.35 8.62
C SER A 558 -0.67 -20.23 8.46
N LEU A 559 -1.33 -19.55 9.40
CA LEU A 559 -2.69 -19.04 9.23
C LEU A 559 -2.73 -18.06 8.06
N ARG A 560 -3.87 -18.00 7.39
CA ARG A 560 -4.17 -17.04 6.35
C ARG A 560 -5.27 -16.08 6.81
N PRO A 561 -5.15 -14.78 6.49
CA PRO A 561 -6.07 -13.75 6.94
C PRO A 561 -7.37 -13.74 6.11
N LYS A 562 -8.13 -14.85 6.18
CA LYS A 562 -9.41 -15.06 5.50
C LYS A 562 -10.43 -15.64 6.47
N ASN A 563 -11.71 -15.49 6.14
CA ASN A 563 -12.80 -16.12 6.88
C ASN A 563 -12.65 -17.66 6.84
N GLY A 564 -13.08 -18.33 7.90
CA GLY A 564 -12.80 -19.76 8.13
C GLY A 564 -11.38 -20.02 8.63
N VAL A 565 -10.60 -18.97 8.90
CA VAL A 565 -9.21 -18.99 9.42
C VAL A 565 -8.35 -20.12 8.84
N PRO A 566 -8.22 -20.21 7.49
CA PRO A 566 -7.56 -21.33 6.86
C PRO A 566 -6.06 -21.36 7.14
N VAL A 567 -5.49 -22.55 7.11
CA VAL A 567 -4.06 -22.81 7.31
C VAL A 567 -3.44 -23.24 5.99
N SER A 568 -2.24 -22.74 5.68
CA SER A 568 -1.41 -23.25 4.59
C SER A 568 -0.95 -24.68 4.90
N MET A 569 -1.76 -25.67 4.55
CA MET A 569 -1.68 -27.03 5.08
C MET A 569 -1.05 -28.02 4.08
N PRO A 570 -0.02 -28.77 4.47
CA PRO A 570 0.51 -29.91 3.73
C PRO A 570 -0.50 -31.00 3.44
N LEU A 571 -0.35 -31.59 2.26
CA LEU A 571 -1.19 -32.64 1.74
C LEU A 571 -0.34 -33.85 1.33
N GLU A 572 -0.87 -35.04 1.54
CA GLU A 572 -0.45 -36.22 0.80
C GLU A 572 -1.01 -36.12 -0.63
N TRP A 573 -0.29 -36.60 -1.65
CA TRP A 573 -0.78 -36.53 -3.04
C TRP A 573 -2.16 -37.18 -3.25
N LYS A 574 -2.50 -38.23 -2.49
CA LYS A 574 -3.84 -38.87 -2.51
C LYS A 574 -4.98 -37.96 -2.02
N GLU A 575 -4.66 -36.87 -1.33
CA GLU A 575 -5.61 -35.85 -0.87
C GLU A 575 -5.81 -34.75 -1.92
N VAL A 576 -4.91 -34.61 -2.90
CA VAL A 576 -5.02 -33.65 -4.01
C VAL A 576 -5.96 -34.21 -5.09
N LYS A 577 -7.26 -34.21 -4.76
CA LYS A 577 -8.34 -34.73 -5.61
C LYS A 577 -9.61 -33.88 -5.46
N ASN A 578 -10.53 -34.03 -6.42
CA ASN A 578 -11.77 -33.27 -6.48
C ASN A 578 -12.53 -33.26 -5.14
N GLY A 579 -13.07 -32.09 -4.78
CA GLY A 579 -13.77 -31.85 -3.52
C GLY A 579 -12.89 -31.32 -2.38
N LEU A 580 -11.56 -31.35 -2.52
CA LEU A 580 -10.64 -30.67 -1.61
C LEU A 580 -10.92 -29.16 -1.61
N LYS A 581 -10.96 -28.52 -0.44
CA LYS A 581 -11.08 -27.06 -0.32
C LYS A 581 -9.97 -26.51 0.59
N PRO A 582 -9.41 -25.31 0.30
CA PRO A 582 -8.43 -24.68 1.18
C PRO A 582 -8.93 -24.51 2.63
N THR A 583 -10.22 -24.27 2.80
CA THR A 583 -10.90 -24.08 4.10
C THR A 583 -11.10 -25.36 4.91
N ASP A 584 -10.88 -26.55 4.31
CA ASP A 584 -10.95 -27.83 5.02
C ASP A 584 -9.89 -27.92 6.13
N PHE A 585 -8.84 -27.09 6.05
CA PHE A 585 -7.78 -26.99 7.05
C PHE A 585 -7.76 -25.58 7.63
N ASN A 586 -8.07 -25.47 8.91
CA ASN A 586 -8.24 -24.19 9.59
C ASN A 586 -7.70 -24.24 11.01
N ILE A 587 -7.76 -23.10 11.71
CA ILE A 587 -7.25 -22.94 13.07
C ILE A 587 -7.78 -24.00 14.06
N HIS A 588 -9.01 -24.49 13.87
CA HIS A 588 -9.67 -25.39 14.81
C HIS A 588 -9.24 -26.85 14.66
N ASN A 589 -8.97 -27.32 13.44
CA ASN A 589 -8.71 -28.75 13.17
C ASN A 589 -7.23 -29.07 12.85
N SER A 590 -6.43 -28.05 12.54
CA SER A 590 -5.06 -28.24 12.04
C SER A 590 -4.14 -28.91 13.05
N LEU A 591 -4.29 -28.62 14.35
CA LEU A 591 -3.47 -29.23 15.40
C LEU A 591 -3.75 -30.74 15.53
N ASP A 592 -5.00 -31.17 15.43
CA ASP A 592 -5.35 -32.58 15.58
C ASP A 592 -4.87 -33.39 14.37
N ARG A 593 -5.00 -32.84 13.17
CA ARG A 593 -4.37 -33.40 11.96
C ARG A 593 -2.85 -33.56 12.13
N LEU A 594 -2.18 -32.55 12.68
CA LEU A 594 -0.73 -32.59 12.94
C LEU A 594 -0.35 -33.64 14.00
N LYS A 595 -1.19 -33.87 15.01
CA LYS A 595 -0.98 -34.96 15.98
C LYS A 595 -1.15 -36.33 15.33
N GLU A 596 -2.13 -36.49 14.45
CA GLU A 596 -2.45 -37.74 13.77
C GLU A 596 -1.41 -38.11 12.70
N LYS A 597 -1.12 -37.18 11.77
CA LYS A 597 -0.25 -37.44 10.61
C LYS A 597 1.23 -37.09 10.85
N GLY A 598 1.52 -36.28 11.87
CA GLY A 598 2.85 -35.69 12.05
C GLY A 598 3.17 -34.59 11.03
N ASP A 599 4.45 -34.20 10.97
CA ASP A 599 4.94 -33.23 9.97
C ASP A 599 5.25 -33.91 8.64
N ILE A 600 4.21 -34.11 7.82
CA ILE A 600 4.36 -34.73 6.49
C ILE A 600 5.14 -33.84 5.50
N PHE A 601 5.38 -32.57 5.85
CA PHE A 601 6.16 -31.63 5.05
C PHE A 601 7.65 -31.64 5.40
N LYS A 602 8.04 -32.22 6.55
CA LYS A 602 9.43 -32.31 7.03
C LYS A 602 10.45 -32.79 5.99
N PRO A 603 10.15 -33.75 5.09
CA PRO A 603 11.12 -34.19 4.08
C PRO A 603 11.63 -33.08 3.16
N ILE A 604 10.91 -31.96 3.02
CA ILE A 604 11.37 -30.81 2.23
C ILE A 604 12.67 -30.18 2.77
N LEU A 605 12.92 -30.35 4.07
CA LEU A 605 14.13 -29.89 4.76
C LEU A 605 15.27 -30.93 4.69
N GLY A 606 15.03 -32.07 4.05
CA GLY A 606 15.92 -33.22 4.01
C GLY A 606 16.88 -33.21 2.81
N LYS A 607 17.13 -34.40 2.25
CA LYS A 607 18.03 -34.55 1.11
C LYS A 607 17.44 -33.85 -0.12
N GLY A 608 18.16 -32.85 -0.64
CA GLY A 608 17.81 -32.20 -1.89
C GLY A 608 17.98 -33.14 -3.09
N ILE A 609 17.24 -32.89 -4.17
CA ILE A 609 17.31 -33.67 -5.41
C ILE A 609 18.69 -33.60 -6.08
N ASP A 610 18.87 -34.42 -7.11
CA ASP A 610 19.91 -34.26 -8.13
C ASP A 610 19.26 -33.66 -9.39
N MET A 611 19.47 -32.37 -9.62
CA MET A 611 18.85 -31.62 -10.71
C MET A 611 19.31 -32.12 -12.09
N LEU A 612 20.57 -32.54 -12.26
CA LEU A 612 21.05 -33.04 -13.55
C LEU A 612 20.44 -34.39 -13.88
N LYS A 613 20.34 -35.28 -12.89
CA LYS A 613 19.64 -36.55 -13.06
C LYS A 613 18.16 -36.36 -13.40
N ALA A 614 17.51 -35.36 -12.78
CA ALA A 614 16.12 -35.03 -13.07
C ALA A 614 15.95 -34.49 -14.50
N ILE A 615 16.83 -33.59 -14.95
CA ILE A 615 16.80 -33.05 -16.33
C ILE A 615 17.01 -34.18 -17.33
N LYS A 616 18.00 -35.07 -17.12
CA LYS A 616 18.25 -36.20 -18.02
C LYS A 616 17.02 -37.10 -18.18
N LYS A 617 16.30 -37.37 -17.08
CA LYS A 617 15.05 -38.13 -17.12
C LYS A 617 13.92 -37.46 -17.88
N LEU A 618 13.92 -36.13 -17.99
CA LEU A 618 12.93 -35.39 -18.78
C LEU A 618 13.26 -35.37 -20.27
N GLU A 619 14.49 -35.75 -20.65
CA GLU A 619 14.94 -35.88 -22.04
C GLU A 619 14.70 -37.30 -22.61
N GLU A 620 14.61 -38.31 -21.72
CA GLU A 620 14.23 -39.70 -22.02
C GLU A 620 12.72 -39.84 -22.20
#